data_AF-A0A430J9V4-F1
#
_entry.id   AF-A0A430J9V4-F1
#
_cell.length_a   1.000
_cell.length_b   1.000
_cell.length_c   1.000
_cell.angle_alpha   90.00
_cell.angle_beta   90.00
_cell.angle_gamma   90.00
#
_symmetry.space_group_name_H-M   'P 1'
#
loop_
_entity.id
_entity.type
_entity.pdbx_description
1 polymer ?
#
loop_
_entity_poly.entity_id
_entity_poly.type
_entity_poly.pdbx_seq_one_letter_code
_entity_poly.pdbx_strand_id
1 'polypeptide(L)'
;MRKYVLYVLFAWMIGWLSMVTPGTASAVGTPPEGEQIVTIYFKYPGVTGPDVNPAKTGGAASGWIIVDSAEVELTTPIVKSPTSYATGKPEWTPMTITKKKTNHVLLPMLRQTLKSDVSVVGPAEVSFVDENNQEVMLYSLYSPFASSYAMKAINQFKSEETISLFFTKIMMTTRTSGTTESLTYDILLNKTS
;
A
#
# COMPACT_ATOMS: atom_id res chain seq x y z
N MET A 1 5.19 32.84 -23.47
CA MET A 1 5.26 31.36 -23.49
C MET A 1 4.29 30.82 -22.45
N ARG A 2 3.13 30.31 -22.87
CA ARG A 2 2.13 29.71 -21.96
C ARG A 2 2.49 28.23 -21.76
N LYS A 3 2.58 27.80 -20.49
CA LYS A 3 2.77 26.39 -20.11
C LYS A 3 1.40 25.73 -20.06
N TYR A 4 1.19 24.72 -20.89
CA TYR A 4 0.05 23.81 -20.77
C TYR A 4 0.52 22.61 -19.95
N VAL A 5 -0.07 22.43 -18.77
CA VAL A 5 0.08 21.21 -17.99
C VAL A 5 -1.05 20.29 -18.43
N LEU A 6 -0.68 19.25 -19.18
CA LEU A 6 -1.59 18.21 -19.64
C LEU A 6 -1.81 17.23 -18.48
N TYR A 7 -3.06 17.07 -18.04
CA TYR A 7 -3.44 15.98 -17.16
C TYR A 7 -3.56 14.71 -18.01
N VAL A 8 -2.75 13.70 -17.72
CA VAL A 8 -2.79 12.40 -18.42
C VAL A 8 -3.99 11.60 -17.90
N LEU A 9 -4.93 11.31 -18.81
CA LEU A 9 -6.04 10.38 -18.65
C LEU A 9 -5.51 8.93 -18.54
N PHE A 10 -6.09 8.13 -17.64
CA PHE A 10 -5.86 6.69 -17.56
C PHE A 10 -6.49 6.00 -18.78
N ALA A 11 -5.66 5.54 -19.72
CA ALA A 11 -6.09 4.74 -20.85
C ALA A 11 -6.10 3.25 -20.44
N TRP A 12 -7.30 2.70 -20.42
CA TRP A 12 -7.58 1.28 -20.22
C TRP A 12 -7.47 0.53 -21.56
N MET A 13 -6.75 -0.60 -21.59
CA MET A 13 -6.95 -1.65 -22.60
C MET A 13 -6.84 -3.02 -21.92
N ILE A 14 -7.93 -3.49 -21.29
CA ILE A 14 -8.18 -4.93 -21.12
C ILE A 14 -9.06 -5.37 -22.30
N GLY A 15 -8.39 -5.63 -23.41
CA GLY A 15 -8.84 -6.57 -24.41
C GLY A 15 -8.06 -7.87 -24.22
N TRP A 16 -8.78 -8.97 -24.01
CA TRP A 16 -8.34 -10.36 -24.21
C TRP A 16 -7.47 -11.02 -23.14
N LEU A 17 -8.15 -11.54 -22.10
CA LEU A 17 -7.71 -12.73 -21.35
C LEU A 17 -8.25 -14.03 -21.98
N SER A 18 -8.30 -14.06 -23.31
CA SER A 18 -8.48 -15.28 -24.10
C SER A 18 -7.48 -15.22 -25.25
N MET A 19 -6.35 -15.92 -25.11
CA MET A 19 -5.28 -16.19 -26.11
C MET A 19 -3.95 -15.42 -26.00
N VAL A 20 -3.03 -16.03 -25.26
CA VAL A 20 -1.56 -16.21 -25.48
C VAL A 20 -0.75 -15.12 -26.22
N THR A 21 0.16 -14.42 -25.51
CA THR A 21 1.58 -14.17 -25.91
C THR A 21 2.34 -13.45 -24.77
N PRO A 22 3.67 -13.59 -24.67
CA PRO A 22 4.44 -13.10 -23.53
C PRO A 22 5.03 -11.70 -23.78
N GLY A 23 5.01 -10.88 -22.74
CA GLY A 23 5.67 -9.61 -22.72
C GLY A 23 5.15 -8.78 -21.57
N THR A 24 6.08 -8.30 -20.74
CA THR A 24 5.94 -7.16 -19.82
C THR A 24 4.94 -7.28 -18.66
N ALA A 25 5.53 -7.56 -17.49
CA ALA A 25 5.38 -6.86 -16.22
C ALA A 25 3.99 -6.49 -15.68
N SER A 26 3.74 -7.09 -14.51
CA SER A 26 3.10 -6.56 -13.30
C SER A 26 1.86 -5.67 -13.41
N ALA A 27 0.76 -6.21 -12.89
CA ALA A 27 -0.22 -5.44 -12.14
C ALA A 27 -0.44 -6.15 -10.80
N VAL A 28 0.10 -5.57 -9.72
CA VAL A 28 -0.29 -5.91 -8.35
C VAL A 28 -1.02 -4.72 -7.78
N GLY A 29 -2.30 -4.92 -7.46
CA GLY A 29 -3.04 -4.07 -6.52
C GLY A 29 -3.55 -2.72 -7.03
N THR A 30 -4.38 -2.71 -8.07
CA THR A 30 -5.30 -1.58 -8.30
C THR A 30 -6.69 -1.93 -7.76
N PRO A 31 -7.40 -1.00 -7.10
CA PRO A 31 -8.81 -1.18 -6.73
C PRO A 31 -9.66 -1.45 -7.98
N PRO A 32 -10.84 -2.07 -7.85
CA PRO A 32 -11.75 -2.27 -8.98
C PRO A 32 -12.04 -0.96 -9.70
N GLU A 33 -12.17 -1.03 -11.02
CA GLU A 33 -12.58 0.13 -11.80
C GLU A 33 -13.96 0.64 -11.43
N GLY A 34 -14.03 1.95 -11.30
CA GLY A 34 -15.25 2.67 -10.96
C GLY A 34 -15.29 3.15 -9.51
N GLU A 35 -14.44 2.62 -8.62
CA GLU A 35 -14.42 3.02 -7.21
C GLU A 35 -13.30 4.05 -6.97
N GLN A 36 -13.71 5.32 -6.80
CA GLN A 36 -12.78 6.39 -6.47
C GLN A 36 -12.29 6.21 -5.03
N ILE A 37 -11.02 5.84 -4.85
CA ILE A 37 -10.37 5.90 -3.54
C ILE A 37 -10.35 7.37 -3.08
N VAL A 38 -10.90 7.63 -1.91
CA VAL A 38 -10.93 8.98 -1.33
C VAL A 38 -9.94 9.12 -0.18
N THR A 39 -9.78 8.08 0.64
CA THR A 39 -8.92 8.17 1.83
C THR A 39 -8.09 6.90 2.03
N ILE A 40 -6.83 7.08 2.41
CA ILE A 40 -5.91 5.99 2.78
C ILE A 40 -5.62 6.09 4.27
N TYR A 41 -5.85 5.00 4.99
CA TYR A 41 -5.56 4.87 6.41
C TYR A 41 -4.42 3.87 6.62
N PHE A 42 -3.52 4.20 7.52
CA PHE A 42 -2.39 3.36 7.91
C PHE A 42 -2.41 3.12 9.41
N LYS A 43 -2.15 1.88 9.81
CA LYS A 43 -2.02 1.49 11.21
C LYS A 43 -0.76 0.65 11.38
N TYR A 44 0.07 1.04 12.33
CA TYR A 44 1.26 0.29 12.71
C TYR A 44 1.05 -0.27 14.12
N PRO A 45 1.33 -1.56 14.37
CA PRO A 45 1.05 -2.13 15.67
C PRO A 45 1.90 -1.45 16.76
N GLY A 46 1.27 -1.17 17.90
CA GLY A 46 1.88 -0.41 18.99
C GLY A 46 1.97 1.11 18.77
N VAL A 47 1.47 1.65 17.64
CA VAL A 47 1.40 3.09 17.38
C VAL A 47 -0.05 3.52 17.23
N THR A 48 -0.46 4.47 18.07
CA THR A 48 -1.79 5.08 18.00
C THR A 48 -1.70 6.37 17.18
N GLY A 49 -2.38 6.40 16.04
CA GLY A 49 -2.58 7.61 15.25
C GLY A 49 -3.39 8.67 15.99
N PRO A 50 -3.44 9.92 15.46
CA PRO A 50 -4.33 10.92 16.02
C PRO A 50 -5.76 10.45 15.77
N ASP A 51 -6.61 10.55 16.78
CA ASP A 51 -8.00 10.09 16.68
C ASP A 51 -8.65 10.71 15.44
N VAL A 52 -8.94 9.89 14.44
CA VAL A 52 -9.69 10.31 13.26
C VAL A 52 -11.15 10.20 13.64
N ASN A 53 -11.92 11.27 13.43
CA ASN A 53 -13.31 11.37 13.87
C ASN A 53 -14.12 10.09 13.52
N PRO A 54 -14.49 9.26 14.51
CA PRO A 54 -15.07 7.94 14.29
C PRO A 54 -16.45 7.97 13.62
N ALA A 55 -17.08 9.15 13.56
CA ALA A 55 -18.35 9.38 12.89
C ALA A 55 -18.30 9.17 11.36
N LYS A 56 -17.11 9.18 10.74
CA LYS A 56 -16.92 8.96 9.30
C LYS A 56 -16.35 7.59 8.94
N THR A 57 -16.03 6.74 9.92
CA THR A 57 -15.25 5.50 9.69
C THR A 57 -15.94 4.26 10.25
N GLY A 58 -17.27 4.29 10.41
CA GLY A 58 -18.04 3.13 10.87
C GLY A 58 -17.57 2.53 12.21
N GLY A 59 -16.98 3.34 13.10
CA GLY A 59 -16.53 2.89 14.42
C GLY A 59 -15.15 2.20 14.50
N ALA A 60 -14.38 2.07 13.41
CA ALA A 60 -13.14 1.27 13.39
C ALA A 60 -11.80 2.06 13.36
N ALA A 61 -11.82 3.39 13.26
CA ALA A 61 -10.61 4.18 12.95
C ALA A 61 -9.90 4.87 14.13
N SER A 62 -10.25 4.56 15.38
CA SER A 62 -9.45 5.06 16.50
C SER A 62 -8.04 4.46 16.44
N GLY A 63 -7.03 5.32 16.45
CA GLY A 63 -5.62 4.92 16.33
C GLY A 63 -5.08 4.70 14.92
N TRP A 64 -5.85 4.96 13.85
CA TRP A 64 -5.34 4.96 12.48
C TRP A 64 -4.77 6.32 12.08
N ILE A 65 -3.86 6.33 11.10
CA ILE A 65 -3.21 7.52 10.57
C ILE A 65 -3.67 7.73 9.13
N ILE A 66 -4.28 8.87 8.80
CA ILE A 66 -4.53 9.23 7.40
C ILE A 66 -3.19 9.47 6.70
N VAL A 67 -2.97 8.87 5.52
CA VAL A 67 -1.74 9.03 4.73
C VAL A 67 -2.08 9.47 3.30
N ASP A 68 -1.10 10.03 2.59
CA ASP A 68 -1.29 10.55 1.24
C ASP A 68 -1.06 9.47 0.18
N SER A 69 -0.10 8.57 0.39
CA SER A 69 0.12 7.42 -0.48
C SER A 69 0.66 6.20 0.27
N ALA A 70 0.41 5.04 -0.30
CA ALA A 70 0.97 3.76 0.11
C ALA A 70 1.31 2.97 -1.16
N GLU A 71 2.57 2.59 -1.31
CA GLU A 71 3.13 2.03 -2.54
C GLU A 71 3.92 0.76 -2.22
N VAL A 72 3.68 -0.32 -2.96
CA VAL A 72 4.43 -1.57 -2.88
C VAL A 72 4.48 -2.16 -4.28
N GLU A 73 5.63 -2.72 -4.66
CA GLU A 73 5.81 -3.32 -5.98
C GLU A 73 6.17 -4.79 -5.84
N LEU A 74 5.61 -5.60 -6.75
CA LEU A 74 5.98 -6.98 -6.95
C LEU A 74 6.60 -7.12 -8.34
N THR A 75 7.81 -7.66 -8.41
CA THR A 75 8.48 -7.99 -9.67
C THR A 75 8.70 -9.49 -9.73
N THR A 76 8.27 -10.14 -10.82
CA THR A 76 8.60 -11.54 -11.07
C THR A 76 9.47 -11.63 -12.31
N PRO A 77 10.73 -12.09 -12.23
CA PRO A 77 11.57 -12.24 -13.40
C PRO A 77 11.00 -13.38 -14.26
N ILE A 78 10.76 -13.09 -15.54
CA ILE A 78 10.27 -14.09 -16.50
C ILE A 78 11.40 -14.34 -17.50
N VAL A 79 11.91 -15.56 -17.51
CA VAL A 79 12.86 -16.01 -18.53
C VAL A 79 12.07 -16.69 -19.64
N LYS A 80 12.04 -16.05 -20.81
CA LYS A 80 11.44 -16.59 -22.02
C LYS A 80 12.48 -17.42 -22.78
N SER A 81 12.18 -18.68 -23.03
CA SER A 81 12.91 -19.51 -24.00
C SER A 81 12.06 -19.70 -25.27
N PRO A 82 12.64 -20.20 -26.37
CA PRO A 82 11.89 -20.48 -27.60
C PRO A 82 10.71 -21.47 -27.42
N THR A 83 10.75 -22.31 -26.39
CA THR A 83 9.78 -23.40 -26.18
C THR A 83 9.09 -23.37 -24.80
N SER A 84 9.45 -22.46 -23.90
CA SER A 84 8.88 -22.40 -22.54
C SER A 84 9.03 -21.03 -21.87
N TYR A 85 8.23 -20.79 -20.84
CA TYR A 85 8.43 -19.73 -19.86
C TYR A 85 8.89 -20.34 -18.55
N ALA A 86 9.90 -19.74 -17.94
CA ALA A 86 10.24 -19.99 -16.55
C ALA A 86 10.01 -18.70 -15.76
N THR A 87 9.16 -18.76 -14.74
CA THR A 87 9.00 -17.69 -13.76
C THR A 87 10.00 -17.91 -12.63
N GLY A 88 10.84 -16.92 -12.37
CA GLY A 88 11.72 -16.94 -11.21
C GLY A 88 10.96 -16.57 -9.93
N LYS A 89 11.70 -16.45 -8.83
CA LYS A 89 11.12 -16.08 -7.54
C LYS A 89 10.60 -14.63 -7.61
N PRO A 90 9.35 -14.37 -7.19
CA PRO A 90 8.85 -13.01 -7.09
C PRO A 90 9.60 -12.23 -5.99
N GLU A 91 9.87 -10.96 -6.26
CA GLU A 91 10.56 -10.03 -5.39
C GLU A 91 9.62 -8.88 -5.04
N TRP A 92 9.52 -8.58 -3.74
CA TRP A 92 8.70 -7.50 -3.21
C TRP A 92 9.59 -6.34 -2.79
N THR A 93 9.22 -5.12 -3.18
CA THR A 93 9.81 -3.92 -2.58
C THR A 93 9.22 -3.67 -1.18
N PRO A 94 9.92 -2.94 -0.31
CA PRO A 94 9.34 -2.46 0.93
C PRO A 94 8.09 -1.62 0.64
N MET A 95 7.03 -1.79 1.45
CA MET A 95 5.89 -0.91 1.35
C MET A 95 6.28 0.49 1.84
N THR A 96 6.11 1.49 0.98
CA THR A 96 6.45 2.88 1.26
C THR A 96 5.16 3.65 1.56
N ILE A 97 5.10 4.24 2.75
CA ILE A 97 3.96 5.04 3.20
C ILE A 97 4.40 6.50 3.29
N THR A 98 3.65 7.40 2.65
CA THR A 98 3.96 8.84 2.60
C THR A 98 2.85 9.66 3.24
N LYS A 99 3.26 10.64 4.07
CA LYS A 99 2.36 11.62 4.67
C LYS A 99 2.91 13.05 4.52
N LYS A 100 2.13 13.94 3.94
CA LYS A 100 2.37 15.38 3.81
C LYS A 100 1.69 16.09 4.97
N LYS A 101 2.49 16.57 5.88
CA LYS A 101 2.07 17.24 7.11
C LYS A 101 1.77 18.71 6.86
N THR A 102 0.66 19.17 7.41
CA THR A 102 0.31 20.59 7.48
C THR A 102 0.47 21.21 8.85
N ASN A 103 0.59 20.46 9.97
CA ASN A 103 1.06 20.98 11.28
C ASN A 103 1.08 19.95 12.46
N HIS A 104 0.55 18.72 12.33
CA HIS A 104 0.49 17.75 13.46
C HIS A 104 1.54 16.63 13.40
N VAL A 105 2.26 16.45 14.51
CA VAL A 105 3.41 15.56 14.67
C VAL A 105 2.92 14.14 14.97
N LEU A 106 2.95 13.23 13.99
CA LEU A 106 2.46 11.84 14.14
C LEU A 106 3.53 10.77 14.10
N LEU A 107 4.67 11.08 13.49
CA LEU A 107 5.72 10.09 13.28
C LEU A 107 6.86 10.04 14.32
N PRO A 108 6.90 10.79 15.45
CA PRO A 108 7.91 10.54 16.47
C PRO A 108 7.81 9.14 17.06
N MET A 109 6.59 8.59 17.20
CA MET A 109 6.40 7.23 17.73
C MET A 109 6.91 6.18 16.73
N LEU A 110 6.71 6.37 15.43
CA LEU A 110 7.33 5.53 14.40
C LEU A 110 8.87 5.68 14.34
N ARG A 111 9.39 6.89 14.58
CA ARG A 111 10.84 7.09 14.74
C ARG A 111 11.37 6.36 15.98
N GLN A 112 10.57 6.25 17.03
CA GLN A 112 10.97 5.58 18.26
C GLN A 112 10.95 4.06 18.08
N THR A 113 9.94 3.49 17.42
CA THR A 113 9.90 2.05 17.12
C THR A 113 11.07 1.61 16.25
N LEU A 114 11.49 2.44 15.29
CA LEU A 114 12.71 2.24 14.50
C LEU A 114 14.00 2.20 15.32
N LYS A 115 14.04 2.89 16.47
CA LYS A 115 15.23 2.95 17.32
C LYS A 115 15.30 1.84 18.36
N SER A 116 14.19 1.15 18.63
CA SER A 116 14.07 0.27 19.78
C SER A 116 14.27 -1.22 19.48
N ASP A 117 14.48 -1.64 18.23
CA ASP A 117 14.56 -3.06 17.81
C ASP A 117 13.43 -3.92 18.40
N VAL A 118 12.28 -3.30 18.67
CA VAL A 118 11.16 -3.98 19.32
C VAL A 118 10.46 -4.80 18.26
N SER A 119 10.47 -6.13 18.46
CA SER A 119 9.60 -7.04 17.71
C SER A 119 8.16 -6.63 17.95
N VAL A 120 7.49 -6.19 16.89
CA VAL A 120 6.11 -5.74 16.98
C VAL A 120 5.17 -6.92 16.78
N VAL A 121 4.28 -7.15 17.75
CA VAL A 121 3.27 -8.21 17.69
C VAL A 121 2.04 -7.69 16.96
N GLY A 122 1.79 -8.18 15.75
CA GLY A 122 0.61 -7.87 14.94
C GLY A 122 0.95 -7.39 13.52
N PRO A 123 -0.03 -7.34 12.61
CA PRO A 123 0.18 -6.82 11.26
C PRO A 123 0.16 -5.28 11.24
N ALA A 124 0.94 -4.69 10.34
CA ALA A 124 0.71 -3.32 9.89
C ALA A 124 -0.35 -3.34 8.80
N GLU A 125 -1.29 -2.40 8.85
CA GLU A 125 -2.48 -2.41 8.02
C GLU A 125 -2.56 -1.12 7.19
N VAL A 126 -2.90 -1.25 5.91
CA VAL A 126 -3.19 -0.12 5.01
C VAL A 126 -4.57 -0.34 4.42
N SER A 127 -5.49 0.55 4.74
CA SER A 127 -6.89 0.51 4.32
C SER A 127 -7.17 1.63 3.32
N PHE A 128 -7.78 1.26 2.20
CA PHE A 128 -8.24 2.17 1.15
C PHE A 128 -9.76 2.25 1.23
N VAL A 129 -10.26 3.48 1.31
CA VAL A 129 -11.66 3.77 1.59
C VAL A 129 -12.22 4.67 0.50
N ASP A 130 -13.41 4.32 0.01
CA ASP A 130 -14.14 5.06 -1.02
C ASP A 130 -14.86 6.32 -0.46
N GLU A 131 -15.60 7.01 -1.31
CA GLU A 131 -16.40 8.19 -0.92
C GLU A 131 -17.56 7.88 0.04
N ASN A 132 -18.03 6.64 0.05
CA ASN A 132 -19.10 6.15 0.93
C ASN A 132 -18.58 5.67 2.28
N ASN A 133 -17.28 5.83 2.54
CA ASN A 133 -16.57 5.31 3.71
C ASN A 133 -16.58 3.78 3.81
N GLN A 134 -16.63 3.08 2.67
CA GLN A 134 -16.49 1.64 2.57
C GLN A 134 -15.03 1.27 2.29
N GLU A 135 -14.50 0.29 3.03
CA GLU A 135 -13.16 -0.25 2.80
C GLU A 135 -13.16 -1.14 1.55
N VAL A 136 -12.59 -0.62 0.46
CA VAL A 136 -12.52 -1.30 -0.84
C VAL A 136 -11.30 -2.20 -0.97
N MET A 137 -10.22 -1.88 -0.24
CA MET A 137 -8.99 -2.67 -0.23
C MET A 137 -8.28 -2.56 1.12
N LEU A 138 -7.73 -3.67 1.60
CA LEU A 138 -6.93 -3.76 2.81
C LEU A 138 -5.66 -4.56 2.53
N TYR A 139 -4.50 -3.98 2.84
CA TYR A 139 -3.24 -4.73 2.96
C TYR A 139 -2.94 -4.99 4.43
N SER A 140 -2.64 -6.25 4.77
CA SER A 140 -2.12 -6.66 6.06
C SER A 140 -0.70 -7.18 5.89
N LEU A 141 0.27 -6.44 6.44
CA LEU A 141 1.70 -6.76 6.43
C LEU A 141 2.09 -7.48 7.73
N TYR A 142 2.44 -8.75 7.65
CA TYR A 142 2.80 -9.56 8.80
C TYR A 142 4.29 -9.51 9.10
N SER A 143 4.62 -9.49 10.38
CA SER A 143 5.97 -9.25 10.91
C SER A 143 6.58 -7.97 10.33
N PRO A 144 5.88 -6.82 10.43
CA PRO A 144 6.32 -5.59 9.78
C PRO A 144 7.56 -5.03 10.47
N PHE A 145 8.60 -4.78 9.69
CA PHE A 145 9.83 -4.13 10.16
C PHE A 145 10.02 -2.82 9.41
N ALA A 146 10.05 -1.70 10.13
CA ALA A 146 10.36 -0.42 9.52
C ALA A 146 11.87 -0.38 9.18
N SER A 147 12.21 -0.22 7.90
CA SER A 147 13.62 -0.18 7.45
C SER A 147 14.18 1.22 7.32
N SER A 148 13.33 2.18 7.00
CA SER A 148 13.79 3.55 6.79
C SER A 148 12.71 4.53 7.16
N TYR A 149 13.16 5.72 7.57
CA TYR A 149 12.32 6.86 7.78
C TYR A 149 13.02 8.10 7.23
N ALA A 150 12.33 8.82 6.36
CA ALA A 150 12.79 10.08 5.80
C ALA A 150 11.79 11.20 6.15
N MET A 151 12.31 12.38 6.46
CA MET A 151 11.50 13.59 6.56
C MET A 151 12.14 14.66 5.68
N LYS A 152 11.34 15.22 4.78
CA LYS A 152 11.73 16.28 3.87
C LYS A 152 10.88 17.52 4.16
N ALA A 153 11.50 18.64 4.48
CA ALA A 153 10.78 19.91 4.53
C ALA A 153 10.35 20.30 3.11
N ILE A 154 9.06 20.52 2.89
CA ILE A 154 8.53 21.07 1.64
C ILE A 154 8.63 22.60 1.69
N ASN A 155 8.21 23.20 2.81
CA ASN A 155 8.38 24.62 3.12
C ASN A 155 8.30 24.84 4.65
N GLN A 156 8.34 26.09 5.11
CA GLN A 156 8.33 26.42 6.55
C GLN A 156 7.09 25.93 7.33
N PHE A 157 6.02 25.54 6.64
CA PHE A 157 4.77 25.05 7.24
C PHE A 157 4.42 23.62 6.84
N LYS A 158 5.18 22.99 5.94
CA LYS A 158 4.86 21.67 5.39
C LYS A 158 6.09 20.79 5.36
N SER A 159 5.92 19.56 5.83
CA SER A 159 6.93 18.51 5.68
C SER A 159 6.29 17.28 5.05
N GLU A 160 7.05 16.58 4.24
CA GLU A 160 6.75 15.23 3.80
C GLU A 160 7.49 14.25 4.69
N GLU A 161 6.82 13.22 5.12
CA GLU A 161 7.42 12.14 5.88
C GLU A 161 7.12 10.81 5.18
N THR A 162 8.15 9.98 5.06
CA THR A 162 8.10 8.71 4.35
C THR A 162 8.67 7.62 5.24
N ILE A 163 7.98 6.48 5.33
CA ILE A 163 8.44 5.29 6.04
C ILE A 163 8.40 4.10 5.09
N SER A 164 9.45 3.29 5.13
CA SER A 164 9.52 2.03 4.37
C SER A 164 9.38 0.84 5.34
N LEU A 165 8.52 -0.11 4.99
CA LEU A 165 8.21 -1.30 5.78
C LEU A 165 8.57 -2.56 4.99
N PHE A 166 9.48 -3.37 5.53
CA PHE A 166 9.60 -4.77 5.15
C PHE A 166 8.56 -5.61 5.88
N PHE A 167 8.25 -6.77 5.30
CA PHE A 167 7.30 -7.73 5.82
C PHE A 167 7.69 -9.12 5.35
N THR A 168 7.27 -10.15 6.08
CA THR A 168 7.54 -11.56 5.71
C THR A 168 6.35 -12.20 5.00
N LYS A 169 5.17 -11.60 5.14
CA LYS A 169 3.92 -12.04 4.51
C LYS A 169 3.02 -10.85 4.30
N ILE A 170 2.31 -10.85 3.18
CA ILE A 170 1.32 -9.82 2.83
C ILE A 170 0.00 -10.52 2.51
N MET A 171 -1.09 -10.01 3.08
CA MET A 171 -2.44 -10.37 2.69
C MET A 171 -3.09 -9.14 2.06
N MET A 172 -3.68 -9.32 0.88
CA MET A 172 -4.47 -8.32 0.19
C MET A 172 -5.91 -8.77 0.20
N THR A 173 -6.81 -7.96 0.76
CA THR A 173 -8.24 -8.19 0.75
C THR A 173 -8.91 -7.10 -0.09
N THR A 174 -9.68 -7.49 -1.10
CA THR A 174 -10.49 -6.58 -1.93
C THR A 174 -11.95 -6.81 -1.61
N ARG A 175 -12.74 -5.73 -1.56
CA ARG A 175 -14.18 -5.78 -1.33
C ARG A 175 -14.86 -5.00 -2.42
N THR A 176 -15.63 -5.68 -3.25
CA THR A 176 -16.27 -5.08 -4.43
C THR A 176 -17.70 -5.60 -4.50
N SER A 177 -18.71 -4.72 -4.53
CA SER A 177 -20.11 -5.10 -4.79
C SER A 177 -20.65 -6.32 -4.00
N GLY A 178 -20.26 -6.45 -2.72
CA GLY A 178 -20.72 -7.54 -1.84
C GLY A 178 -19.92 -8.85 -1.92
N THR A 179 -18.88 -8.92 -2.76
CA THR A 179 -17.87 -9.98 -2.69
C THR A 179 -16.66 -9.51 -1.90
N THR A 180 -16.02 -10.45 -1.21
CA THR A 180 -14.74 -10.23 -0.53
C THR A 180 -13.78 -11.29 -1.02
N GLU A 181 -12.71 -10.86 -1.65
CA GLU A 181 -11.63 -11.74 -2.10
C GLU A 181 -10.39 -11.45 -1.26
N SER A 182 -9.59 -12.48 -1.00
CA SER A 182 -8.34 -12.33 -0.27
C SER A 182 -7.26 -13.19 -0.88
N LEU A 183 -6.08 -12.61 -1.01
CA LEU A 183 -4.88 -13.25 -1.53
C LEU A 183 -3.77 -13.08 -0.50
N THR A 184 -3.20 -14.18 -0.02
CA THR A 184 -2.05 -14.13 0.88
C THR A 184 -0.80 -14.63 0.16
N TYR A 185 0.30 -13.89 0.32
CA TYR A 185 1.60 -14.32 -0.16
C TYR A 185 2.61 -14.36 0.99
N ASP A 186 3.20 -15.52 1.22
CA ASP A 186 4.27 -15.75 2.19
C ASP A 186 5.64 -15.69 1.48
N ILE A 187 6.41 -14.64 1.77
CA ILE A 187 7.69 -14.37 1.11
C ILE A 187 8.77 -15.37 1.55
N LEU A 188 8.70 -15.82 2.81
CA LEU A 188 9.66 -16.79 3.35
C LEU A 188 9.44 -18.16 2.75
N LEU A 189 8.18 -18.56 2.60
CA LEU A 189 7.80 -19.85 2.03
C LEU A 189 7.71 -19.83 0.50
N ASN A 190 7.81 -18.64 -0.13
CA ASN A 190 7.57 -18.44 -1.56
C ASN A 190 6.24 -19.08 -2.01
N LYS A 191 5.15 -18.83 -1.27
CA LYS A 191 3.88 -19.53 -1.45
C LYS A 191 2.69 -18.58 -1.35
N THR A 192 1.75 -18.76 -2.27
CA THR A 192 0.43 -18.12 -2.26
C THR A 192 -0.60 -19.02 -1.58
N SER A 193 -1.52 -18.43 -0.82
CA SER A 193 -2.68 -19.11 -0.20
C SER A 193 -3.91 -18.22 -0.19
#